data_AF-A0A0D3LL79-F1
#
_entry.id   AF-A0A0D3LL79-F1
#
_cell.length_a   1.000
_cell.length_b   1.000
_cell.length_c   1.000
_cell.angle_alpha   90.00
_cell.angle_beta   90.00
_cell.angle_gamma   90.00
#
_symmetry.space_group_name_H-M   'P 1'
#
loop_
_entity.id
_entity.type
_entity.pdbx_description
1 polymer ?
#
loop_
_entity_poly.entity_id
_entity_poly.type
_entity_poly.pdbx_seq_one_letter_code
_entity_poly.pdbx_strand_id
1 'polypeptide(L)'
;MNKKVLPLLPLVLLALLLALWTGLIRMGWQLPLSRGVADHGALMAGSFLGSLIIIERAVVLKKLWSYTIPAINLLSLPLFLFGYPLIAYGCLVAGSLGLMLIFWLLLQRQSDASMWVMLCGAACWLIGNVLLLQHDLYPMAVFWWVLFLLLTISGERLELTRFLPITSKQKCLLYAALLLGVAGVLMPYHSSGRWVLGAGLIGTASWLFRFDIARKTAKKQGLPAFGGRALLLGYGWLLVCGVLLFSYDTLPLMYDAVLHAFFLGFVFSMIFAHGPIILPAVAGLSTKPYHPFLYLPLALLQLSLAIRIGADVFLWIEWRKWSGILSGVAILFYFTGIVLILIHERSKRTAKVVA
;
A
#
# COMPACT_ATOMS: atom_id res chain seq x y z
N MET A 1 2.57 -7.29 -24.07
CA MET A 1 1.55 -6.51 -23.33
C MET A 1 0.39 -7.42 -22.91
N ASN A 2 -0.05 -7.37 -21.65
CA ASN A 2 -1.19 -8.14 -21.17
C ASN A 2 -2.50 -7.40 -21.50
N LYS A 3 -3.18 -7.77 -22.58
CA LYS A 3 -4.39 -7.10 -23.10
C LYS A 3 -5.54 -7.04 -22.07
N LYS A 4 -5.58 -7.94 -21.08
CA LYS A 4 -6.65 -8.02 -20.08
C LYS A 4 -6.50 -7.02 -18.95
N VAL A 5 -5.27 -6.66 -18.61
CA VAL A 5 -4.97 -5.74 -17.50
C VAL A 5 -4.89 -4.29 -17.96
N LEU A 6 -4.46 -4.08 -19.21
CA LEU A 6 -4.31 -2.77 -19.80
C LEU A 6 -5.54 -1.83 -19.61
N PRO A 7 -6.80 -2.28 -19.79
CA PRO A 7 -7.96 -1.40 -19.58
C PRO A 7 -8.21 -1.04 -18.10
N LEU A 8 -7.69 -1.82 -17.15
CA LEU A 8 -7.90 -1.59 -15.72
C LEU A 8 -6.90 -0.60 -15.12
N LEU A 9 -5.67 -0.51 -15.67
CA LEU A 9 -4.63 0.36 -15.12
C LEU A 9 -5.03 1.85 -15.08
N PRO A 10 -5.68 2.44 -16.11
CA PRO A 10 -6.16 3.81 -16.03
C PRO A 10 -7.17 4.03 -14.91
N LEU A 11 -8.04 3.04 -14.64
CA LEU A 11 -9.03 3.11 -13.56
C LEU A 11 -8.36 3.04 -12.18
N VAL A 12 -7.30 2.26 -12.03
CA VAL A 12 -6.49 2.24 -10.80
C VAL A 12 -5.82 3.60 -10.57
N LEU A 13 -5.26 4.21 -11.62
CA LEU A 13 -4.69 5.56 -11.53
C LEU A 13 -5.76 6.61 -11.23
N LEU A 14 -6.96 6.48 -11.79
CA LEU A 14 -8.09 7.35 -11.47
C LEU A 14 -8.52 7.20 -10.00
N ALA A 15 -8.53 5.98 -9.47
CA ALA A 15 -8.79 5.73 -8.04
C ALA A 15 -7.76 6.42 -7.16
N LEU A 16 -6.47 6.35 -7.52
CA LEU A 16 -5.41 7.09 -6.83
C LEU A 16 -5.64 8.61 -6.88
N LEU A 17 -5.94 9.16 -8.06
CA LEU A 17 -6.20 10.59 -8.24
C LEU A 17 -7.38 11.07 -7.37
N LEU A 18 -8.46 10.30 -7.34
CA LEU A 18 -9.64 10.62 -6.54
C LEU A 18 -9.38 10.46 -5.04
N ALA A 19 -8.58 9.46 -4.63
CA ALA A 19 -8.15 9.32 -3.25
C ALA A 19 -7.28 10.51 -2.81
N LEU A 20 -6.34 10.98 -3.66
CA LEU A 20 -5.54 12.17 -3.39
C LEU A 20 -6.41 13.43 -3.31
N TRP A 21 -7.34 13.60 -4.25
CA TRP A 21 -8.25 14.74 -4.31
C TRP A 21 -9.13 14.85 -3.07
N THR A 22 -9.80 13.76 -2.69
CA THR A 22 -10.62 13.69 -1.48
C THR A 22 -9.79 13.91 -0.22
N GLY A 23 -8.54 13.43 -0.19
CA GLY A 23 -7.60 13.69 0.90
C GLY A 23 -7.26 15.18 1.07
N LEU A 24 -7.03 15.91 -0.04
CA LEU A 24 -6.80 17.35 -0.01
C LEU A 24 -8.00 18.12 0.53
N ILE A 25 -9.22 17.75 0.11
CA ILE A 25 -10.46 18.36 0.63
C ILE A 25 -10.58 18.10 2.15
N ARG A 26 -10.33 16.86 2.60
CA ARG A 26 -10.35 16.51 4.04
C ARG A 26 -9.30 17.25 4.87
N MET A 27 -8.22 17.72 4.25
CA MET A 27 -7.22 18.57 4.91
C MET A 27 -7.64 20.04 4.99
N GLY A 28 -8.74 20.44 4.35
CA GLY A 28 -9.29 21.80 4.40
C GLY A 28 -8.97 22.65 3.16
N TRP A 29 -8.51 22.05 2.06
CA TRP A 29 -8.40 22.77 0.78
C TRP A 29 -9.78 22.94 0.14
N GLN A 30 -10.08 24.15 -0.32
CA GLN A 30 -11.33 24.50 -0.99
C GLN A 30 -11.29 24.07 -2.47
N LEU A 31 -11.46 22.77 -2.70
CA LEU A 31 -11.55 22.19 -4.04
C LEU A 31 -13.00 21.77 -4.34
N PRO A 32 -13.38 21.64 -5.62
CA PRO A 32 -14.67 21.09 -6.02
C PRO A 32 -15.05 19.83 -5.23
N LEU A 33 -16.16 19.91 -4.48
CA LEU A 33 -16.65 18.86 -3.61
C LEU A 33 -17.02 17.62 -4.43
N SER A 34 -16.46 16.48 -4.04
CA SER A 34 -16.89 15.17 -4.52
C SER A 34 -17.84 14.54 -3.52
N ARG A 35 -18.84 13.80 -4.00
CA ARG A 35 -19.76 13.04 -3.12
C ARG A 35 -19.02 11.96 -2.30
N GLY A 36 -17.83 11.53 -2.73
CA GLY A 36 -16.97 10.57 -2.05
C GLY A 36 -15.92 11.17 -1.11
N VAL A 37 -16.02 12.44 -0.70
CA VAL A 37 -15.02 13.08 0.18
C VAL A 37 -14.89 12.36 1.53
N ALA A 38 -16.00 11.87 2.07
CA ALA A 38 -16.00 11.07 3.31
C ALA A 38 -15.21 9.75 3.15
N ASP A 39 -15.14 9.24 1.92
CA ASP A 39 -14.66 7.89 1.61
C ASP A 39 -13.19 7.79 1.20
N HIS A 40 -12.40 8.84 1.49
CA HIS A 40 -10.96 8.88 1.21
C HIS A 40 -10.23 7.57 1.58
N GLY A 41 -10.50 7.03 2.77
CA GLY A 41 -9.88 5.79 3.25
C GLY A 41 -10.25 4.58 2.39
N ALA A 42 -11.53 4.45 2.01
CA ALA A 42 -12.02 3.35 1.17
C ALA A 42 -11.53 3.48 -0.28
N LEU A 43 -11.46 4.70 -0.82
CA LEU A 43 -10.86 4.99 -2.12
C LEU A 43 -9.37 4.61 -2.16
N MET A 44 -8.62 4.99 -1.12
CA MET A 44 -7.18 4.69 -1.04
C MET A 44 -6.91 3.20 -0.78
N ALA A 45 -7.43 2.65 0.30
CA ALA A 45 -7.13 1.27 0.72
C ALA A 45 -7.89 0.24 -0.13
N GLY A 46 -9.14 0.50 -0.47
CA GLY A 46 -10.01 -0.42 -1.21
C GLY A 46 -9.87 -0.29 -2.72
N SER A 47 -10.28 0.86 -3.27
CA SER A 47 -10.39 1.06 -4.73
C SER A 47 -9.03 1.14 -5.42
N PHE A 48 -8.02 1.77 -4.79
CA PHE A 48 -6.66 1.85 -5.34
C PHE A 48 -5.78 0.67 -4.93
N LEU A 49 -5.37 0.58 -3.65
CA LEU A 49 -4.39 -0.40 -3.18
C LEU A 49 -4.90 -1.85 -3.34
N GLY A 50 -6.14 -2.12 -2.93
CA GLY A 50 -6.78 -3.42 -3.10
C GLY A 50 -6.82 -3.87 -4.57
N SER A 51 -7.26 -3.00 -5.48
CA SER A 51 -7.26 -3.29 -6.92
C SER A 51 -5.87 -3.58 -7.47
N LEU A 52 -4.85 -2.82 -7.05
CA LEU A 52 -3.47 -3.02 -7.49
C LEU A 52 -2.96 -4.42 -7.09
N ILE A 53 -3.19 -4.83 -5.83
CA ILE A 53 -2.80 -6.14 -5.31
C ILE A 53 -3.58 -7.26 -6.02
N ILE A 54 -4.89 -7.09 -6.23
CA ILE A 54 -5.70 -8.08 -6.98
C ILE A 54 -5.15 -8.26 -8.39
N ILE A 55 -4.86 -7.17 -9.11
CA ILE A 55 -4.33 -7.25 -10.47
C ILE A 55 -3.01 -8.02 -10.48
N GLU A 56 -2.09 -7.70 -9.57
CA GLU A 56 -0.81 -8.40 -9.47
C GLU A 56 -1.01 -9.91 -9.29
N ARG A 57 -1.87 -10.30 -8.34
CA ARG A 57 -2.10 -11.72 -8.02
C ARG A 57 -2.91 -12.45 -9.10
N ALA A 58 -3.82 -11.77 -9.80
CA ALA A 58 -4.53 -12.31 -10.95
C ALA A 58 -3.58 -12.64 -12.12
N VAL A 59 -2.58 -11.77 -12.36
CA VAL A 59 -1.53 -12.00 -13.37
C VAL A 59 -0.70 -13.23 -13.01
N VAL A 60 -0.38 -13.44 -11.72
CA VAL A 60 0.33 -14.63 -11.24
C VAL A 60 -0.52 -15.91 -11.38
N LEU A 61 -1.81 -15.85 -11.05
CA LEU A 61 -2.70 -17.02 -11.10
C LEU A 61 -2.96 -17.51 -12.54
N LYS A 62 -2.93 -16.59 -13.53
CA LYS A 62 -3.11 -16.85 -14.97
C LYS A 62 -4.46 -17.49 -15.34
N LYS A 63 -5.52 -17.27 -14.55
CA LYS A 63 -6.88 -17.76 -14.84
C LYS A 63 -7.76 -16.64 -15.39
N LEU A 64 -8.57 -16.92 -16.42
CA LEU A 64 -9.39 -15.92 -17.11
C LEU A 64 -10.36 -15.19 -16.18
N TRP A 65 -11.07 -15.94 -15.34
CA TRP A 65 -12.04 -15.37 -14.40
C TRP A 65 -11.38 -14.47 -13.34
N SER A 66 -10.10 -14.67 -13.00
CA SER A 66 -9.45 -13.87 -11.95
C SER A 66 -9.31 -12.38 -12.33
N TYR A 67 -9.40 -12.05 -13.62
CA TYR A 67 -9.40 -10.67 -14.11
C TYR A 67 -10.75 -9.97 -13.96
N THR A 68 -11.84 -10.68 -13.63
CA THR A 68 -13.13 -10.05 -13.32
C THR A 68 -13.14 -9.47 -11.90
N ILE A 69 -12.38 -10.05 -10.96
CA ILE A 69 -12.27 -9.56 -9.57
C ILE A 69 -11.81 -8.11 -9.48
N PRO A 70 -10.68 -7.70 -10.11
CA PRO A 70 -10.26 -6.30 -10.03
C PRO A 70 -11.23 -5.36 -10.75
N ALA A 71 -11.93 -5.82 -11.80
CA ALA A 71 -12.98 -5.04 -12.43
C ALA A 71 -14.15 -4.77 -11.47
N ILE A 72 -14.62 -5.81 -10.76
CA ILE A 72 -15.66 -5.68 -9.72
C ILE A 72 -15.20 -4.74 -8.61
N ASN A 73 -13.96 -4.90 -8.13
CA ASN A 73 -13.42 -4.03 -7.09
C ASN A 73 -13.37 -2.56 -7.55
N LEU A 74 -12.98 -2.31 -8.80
CA LEU A 74 -12.91 -0.96 -9.39
C LEU A 74 -14.28 -0.34 -9.68
N LEU A 75 -15.37 -1.12 -9.73
CA LEU A 75 -16.74 -0.55 -9.80
C LEU A 75 -17.09 0.28 -8.56
N SER A 76 -16.38 0.09 -7.43
CA SER A 76 -16.52 0.98 -6.26
C SER A 76 -16.25 2.45 -6.60
N LEU A 77 -15.38 2.72 -7.57
CA LEU A 77 -14.95 4.08 -7.91
C LEU A 77 -16.08 4.99 -8.43
N PRO A 78 -16.79 4.65 -9.54
CA PRO A 78 -17.92 5.45 -9.97
C PRO A 78 -19.03 5.49 -8.92
N LEU A 79 -19.23 4.42 -8.15
CA LEU A 79 -20.26 4.38 -7.11
C LEU A 79 -20.00 5.43 -6.01
N PHE A 80 -18.75 5.58 -5.55
CA PHE A 80 -18.38 6.67 -4.64
C PHE A 80 -18.59 8.05 -5.27
N LEU A 81 -18.23 8.24 -6.55
CA LEU A 81 -18.41 9.51 -7.25
C LEU A 81 -19.87 9.94 -7.37
N PHE A 82 -20.77 8.98 -7.63
CA PHE A 82 -22.20 9.26 -7.79
C PHE A 82 -22.96 9.32 -6.45
N GLY A 83 -22.32 8.94 -5.34
CA GLY A 83 -22.90 9.00 -4.00
C GLY A 83 -23.65 7.72 -3.58
N TYR A 84 -23.17 6.56 -4.02
CA TYR A 84 -23.68 5.24 -3.64
C TYR A 84 -22.67 4.43 -2.81
N PRO A 85 -22.25 4.92 -1.61
CA PRO A 85 -21.17 4.31 -0.83
C PRO A 85 -21.49 2.87 -0.39
N LEU A 86 -22.75 2.56 -0.03
CA LEU A 86 -23.13 1.21 0.40
C LEU A 86 -22.90 0.15 -0.69
N ILE A 87 -23.24 0.47 -1.94
CA ILE A 87 -22.99 -0.42 -3.09
C ILE A 87 -21.48 -0.50 -3.35
N ALA A 88 -20.77 0.63 -3.21
CA ALA A 88 -19.31 0.66 -3.36
C ALA A 88 -18.62 -0.25 -2.32
N TYR A 89 -19.05 -0.24 -1.07
CA TYR A 89 -18.57 -1.15 -0.03
C TYR A 89 -18.85 -2.62 -0.39
N GLY A 90 -20.02 -2.92 -0.96
CA GLY A 90 -20.33 -4.25 -1.50
C GLY A 90 -19.35 -4.71 -2.59
N CYS A 91 -18.95 -3.81 -3.49
CA CYS A 91 -17.91 -4.08 -4.49
C CYS A 91 -16.54 -4.36 -3.82
N LEU A 92 -16.18 -3.62 -2.76
CA LEU A 92 -14.94 -3.86 -2.01
C LEU A 92 -14.96 -5.20 -1.26
N VAL A 93 -16.10 -5.58 -0.68
CA VAL A 93 -16.29 -6.91 -0.08
C VAL A 93 -16.10 -8.01 -1.14
N ALA A 94 -16.76 -7.89 -2.29
CA ALA A 94 -16.61 -8.84 -3.39
C ALA A 94 -15.15 -8.92 -3.90
N GLY A 95 -14.48 -7.78 -4.02
CA GLY A 95 -13.06 -7.69 -4.39
C GLY A 95 -12.15 -8.39 -3.39
N SER A 96 -12.33 -8.13 -2.09
CA SER A 96 -11.54 -8.75 -1.01
C SER A 96 -11.78 -10.26 -0.88
N LEU A 97 -13.02 -10.73 -1.04
CA LEU A 97 -13.34 -12.15 -1.13
C LEU A 97 -12.66 -12.80 -2.34
N GLY A 98 -12.69 -12.14 -3.49
CA GLY A 98 -11.99 -12.59 -4.69
C GLY A 98 -10.48 -12.65 -4.51
N LEU A 99 -9.87 -11.68 -3.83
CA LEU A 99 -8.44 -11.71 -3.50
C LEU A 99 -8.10 -12.90 -2.60
N MET A 100 -8.90 -13.14 -1.56
CA MET A 100 -8.75 -14.27 -0.65
C MET A 100 -8.84 -15.60 -1.42
N LEU A 101 -9.78 -15.73 -2.36
CA LEU A 101 -9.88 -16.90 -3.24
C LEU A 101 -8.65 -17.06 -4.15
N ILE A 102 -8.12 -15.97 -4.72
CA ILE A 102 -6.89 -16.03 -5.51
C ILE A 102 -5.73 -16.56 -4.67
N PHE A 103 -5.52 -16.02 -3.46
CA PHE A 103 -4.45 -16.49 -2.57
C PHE A 103 -4.64 -17.95 -2.17
N TRP A 104 -5.88 -18.36 -1.85
CA TRP A 104 -6.20 -19.75 -1.55
C TRP A 104 -5.80 -20.67 -2.71
N LEU A 105 -6.15 -20.33 -3.95
CA LEU A 105 -5.81 -21.13 -5.12
C LEU A 105 -4.32 -21.13 -5.44
N LEU A 106 -3.60 -20.05 -5.16
CA LEU A 106 -2.13 -20.02 -5.27
C LEU A 106 -1.48 -20.93 -4.23
N LEU A 107 -1.99 -20.92 -3.00
CA LEU A 107 -1.54 -21.77 -1.91
C LEU A 107 -1.73 -23.26 -2.22
N GLN A 108 -2.84 -23.63 -2.88
CA GLN A 108 -3.07 -25.00 -3.35
C GLN A 108 -2.06 -25.46 -4.41
N ARG A 109 -1.45 -24.53 -5.18
CA ARG A 109 -0.40 -24.87 -6.14
C ARG A 109 0.97 -25.01 -5.48
N GLN A 110 1.27 -24.15 -4.52
CA GLN A 110 2.52 -24.16 -3.78
C GLN A 110 2.27 -23.64 -2.37
N SER A 111 2.30 -24.54 -1.39
CA SER A 111 2.19 -24.18 0.01
C SER A 111 3.52 -23.60 0.48
N ASP A 112 3.53 -22.31 0.77
CA ASP A 112 4.64 -21.61 1.41
C ASP A 112 4.10 -20.80 2.59
N ALA A 113 4.90 -20.66 3.64
CA ALA A 113 4.50 -19.89 4.82
C ALA A 113 4.21 -18.42 4.48
N SER A 114 4.88 -17.84 3.48
CA SER A 114 4.58 -16.49 2.99
C SER A 114 3.16 -16.37 2.44
N MET A 115 2.70 -17.38 1.69
CA MET A 115 1.35 -17.43 1.10
C MET A 115 0.27 -17.52 2.16
N TRP A 116 0.50 -18.26 3.24
CA TRP A 116 -0.40 -18.27 4.41
C TRP A 116 -0.52 -16.88 5.04
N VAL A 117 0.60 -16.18 5.25
CA VAL A 117 0.59 -14.81 5.80
C VAL A 117 -0.17 -13.86 4.87
N MET A 118 0.04 -13.94 3.55
CA MET A 118 -0.69 -13.13 2.57
C MET A 118 -2.19 -13.44 2.54
N LEU A 119 -2.58 -14.71 2.67
CA LEU A 119 -3.98 -15.13 2.77
C LEU A 119 -4.64 -14.55 4.03
N CYS A 120 -3.97 -14.58 5.18
CA CYS A 120 -4.43 -13.91 6.40
C CYS A 120 -4.59 -12.39 6.19
N GLY A 121 -3.70 -11.77 5.41
CA GLY A 121 -3.84 -10.37 5.01
C GLY A 121 -5.13 -10.12 4.22
N ALA A 122 -5.42 -10.95 3.20
CA ALA A 122 -6.67 -10.84 2.43
C ALA A 122 -7.92 -11.08 3.29
N ALA A 123 -7.86 -12.00 4.26
CA ALA A 123 -8.93 -12.20 5.23
C ALA A 123 -9.14 -10.95 6.10
N CYS A 124 -8.07 -10.30 6.57
CA CYS A 124 -8.17 -9.02 7.30
C CYS A 124 -8.85 -7.95 6.43
N TRP A 125 -8.51 -7.85 5.14
CA TRP A 125 -9.16 -6.90 4.24
C TRP A 125 -10.66 -7.16 4.12
N LEU A 126 -11.06 -8.43 3.96
CA LEU A 126 -12.45 -8.84 3.89
C LEU A 126 -13.21 -8.48 5.17
N ILE A 127 -12.64 -8.80 6.34
CA ILE A 127 -13.24 -8.45 7.64
C ILE A 127 -13.44 -6.93 7.74
N GLY A 128 -12.41 -6.13 7.43
CA GLY A 128 -12.51 -4.67 7.45
C GLY A 128 -13.60 -4.12 6.52
N ASN A 129 -13.71 -4.65 5.30
CA ASN A 129 -14.73 -4.21 4.35
C ASN A 129 -16.15 -4.64 4.77
N VAL A 130 -16.31 -5.82 5.37
CA VAL A 130 -17.60 -6.27 5.91
C VAL A 130 -18.03 -5.39 7.08
N LEU A 131 -17.11 -5.07 8.00
CA LEU A 131 -17.40 -4.16 9.11
C LEU A 131 -17.78 -2.76 8.62
N LEU A 132 -17.10 -2.25 7.59
CA LEU A 132 -17.47 -0.97 6.97
C LEU A 132 -18.87 -1.04 6.34
N LEU A 133 -19.18 -2.11 5.60
CA LEU A 133 -20.49 -2.30 4.98
C LEU A 133 -21.62 -2.39 6.02
N GLN A 134 -21.38 -3.05 7.16
CA GLN A 134 -22.39 -3.28 8.19
C GLN A 134 -22.61 -2.07 9.10
N HIS A 135 -21.55 -1.34 9.41
CA HIS A 135 -21.61 -0.30 10.44
C HIS A 135 -21.45 1.12 9.89
N ASP A 136 -20.98 1.28 8.65
CA ASP A 136 -20.62 2.58 8.04
C ASP A 136 -19.67 3.41 8.93
N LEU A 137 -18.75 2.71 9.63
CA LEU A 137 -17.79 3.30 10.55
C LEU A 137 -16.35 2.96 10.15
N TYR A 138 -15.65 3.96 9.60
CA TYR A 138 -14.24 3.85 9.23
C TYR A 138 -13.31 3.36 10.37
N PRO A 139 -13.44 3.83 11.63
CA PRO A 139 -12.58 3.34 12.71
C PRO A 139 -12.65 1.83 12.95
N MET A 140 -13.78 1.19 12.60
CA MET A 140 -13.94 -0.26 12.71
C MET A 140 -13.23 -1.04 11.60
N ALA A 141 -12.91 -0.39 10.47
CA ALA A 141 -12.32 -1.03 9.29
C ALA A 141 -10.82 -0.73 9.12
N VAL A 142 -10.37 0.47 9.50
CA VAL A 142 -9.06 1.00 9.11
C VAL A 142 -7.89 0.16 9.64
N PHE A 143 -7.93 -0.31 10.88
CA PHE A 143 -6.84 -1.15 11.41
C PHE A 143 -6.81 -2.56 10.80
N TRP A 144 -7.94 -3.05 10.30
CA TRP A 144 -7.97 -4.25 9.46
C TRP A 144 -7.31 -4.02 8.10
N TRP A 145 -7.47 -2.83 7.51
CA TRP A 145 -6.75 -2.45 6.29
C TRP A 145 -5.24 -2.29 6.53
N VAL A 146 -4.85 -1.79 7.71
CA VAL A 146 -3.45 -1.78 8.16
C VAL A 146 -2.91 -3.22 8.22
N LEU A 147 -3.62 -4.15 8.87
CA LEU A 147 -3.20 -5.55 8.92
C LEU A 147 -3.16 -6.22 7.56
N PHE A 148 -4.14 -5.95 6.69
CA PHE A 148 -4.13 -6.43 5.32
C PHE A 148 -2.80 -6.11 4.63
N LEU A 149 -2.44 -4.84 4.58
CA LEU A 149 -1.22 -4.42 3.89
C LEU A 149 0.04 -4.87 4.63
N LEU A 150 0.04 -4.83 5.97
CA LEU A 150 1.17 -5.30 6.78
C LEU A 150 1.47 -6.78 6.51
N LEU A 151 0.46 -7.64 6.56
CA LEU A 151 0.59 -9.07 6.36
C LEU A 151 0.92 -9.38 4.90
N THR A 152 0.24 -8.76 3.93
CA THR A 152 0.53 -8.97 2.51
C THR A 152 1.97 -8.57 2.17
N ILE A 153 2.40 -7.37 2.55
CA ILE A 153 3.77 -6.88 2.30
C ILE A 153 4.79 -7.75 3.04
N SER A 154 4.57 -8.07 4.33
CA SER A 154 5.49 -8.91 5.09
C SER A 154 5.60 -10.32 4.52
N GLY A 155 4.50 -10.89 4.02
CA GLY A 155 4.47 -12.15 3.31
C GLY A 155 5.31 -12.11 2.04
N GLU A 156 5.12 -11.11 1.18
CA GLU A 156 5.94 -10.91 -0.02
C GLU A 156 7.43 -10.75 0.31
N ARG A 157 7.74 -10.00 1.38
CA ARG A 157 9.12 -9.83 1.85
C ARG A 157 9.73 -11.13 2.35
N LEU A 158 8.96 -11.94 3.06
CA LEU A 158 9.37 -13.25 3.54
C LEU A 158 9.67 -14.20 2.37
N GLU A 159 8.82 -14.17 1.32
CA GLU A 159 9.03 -14.95 0.09
C GLU A 159 10.37 -14.61 -0.58
N LEU A 160 10.68 -13.32 -0.74
CA LEU A 160 11.95 -12.87 -1.32
C LEU A 160 13.17 -13.20 -0.47
N THR A 161 12.96 -13.26 0.85
CA THR A 161 14.00 -13.51 1.84
C THR A 161 14.30 -15.02 1.97
N ARG A 162 13.50 -15.91 1.35
CA ARG A 162 13.72 -17.37 1.37
C ARG A 162 15.09 -17.81 0.86
N PHE A 163 15.74 -16.98 0.06
CA PHE A 163 17.07 -17.21 -0.50
C PHE A 163 18.21 -16.72 0.42
N LEU A 164 17.88 -16.16 1.58
CA LEU A 164 18.86 -15.78 2.59
C LEU A 164 18.93 -16.84 3.71
N PRO A 165 20.09 -17.03 4.34
CA PRO A 165 20.28 -17.99 5.43
C PRO A 165 19.62 -17.49 6.72
N ILE A 166 18.28 -17.50 6.76
CA ILE A 166 17.49 -17.15 7.94
C ILE A 166 17.10 -18.41 8.70
N THR A 167 17.43 -18.44 9.99
CA THR A 167 17.09 -19.54 10.90
C THR A 167 15.59 -19.58 11.22
N SER A 168 15.07 -20.75 11.59
CA SER A 168 13.66 -20.90 11.99
C SER A 168 13.27 -20.01 13.17
N LYS A 169 14.20 -19.77 14.12
CA LYS A 169 14.00 -18.85 15.25
C LYS A 169 13.76 -17.41 14.76
N GLN A 170 14.53 -16.95 13.78
CA GLN A 170 14.36 -15.63 13.20
C GLN A 170 13.02 -15.51 12.48
N LYS A 171 12.57 -16.54 11.74
CA LYS A 171 11.21 -16.54 11.15
C LYS A 171 10.12 -16.49 12.22
N CYS A 172 10.27 -17.25 13.31
CA CYS A 172 9.34 -17.25 14.43
C CYS A 172 9.20 -15.86 15.07
N LEU A 173 10.29 -15.09 15.19
CA LEU A 173 10.22 -13.69 15.67
C LEU A 173 9.33 -12.81 14.79
N LEU A 174 9.38 -12.96 13.46
CA LEU A 174 8.48 -12.23 12.57
C LEU A 174 7.02 -12.66 12.78
N TYR A 175 6.76 -13.96 12.83
CA TYR A 175 5.40 -14.46 13.04
C TYR A 175 4.83 -14.01 14.38
N ALA A 176 5.63 -14.02 15.45
CA ALA A 176 5.22 -13.49 16.75
C ALA A 176 4.87 -11.99 16.67
N ALA A 177 5.68 -11.19 15.98
CA ALA A 177 5.38 -9.76 15.80
C ALA A 177 4.11 -9.52 14.97
N LEU A 178 3.88 -10.29 13.90
CA LEU A 178 2.67 -10.22 13.09
C LEU A 178 1.43 -10.67 13.89
N LEU A 179 1.54 -11.74 14.68
CA LEU A 179 0.48 -12.23 15.56
C LEU A 179 0.14 -11.22 16.66
N LEU A 180 1.14 -10.53 17.22
CA LEU A 180 0.89 -9.40 18.13
C LEU A 180 0.10 -8.29 17.42
N GLY A 181 0.47 -7.95 16.18
CA GLY A 181 -0.31 -7.00 15.37
C GLY A 181 -1.78 -7.41 15.22
N VAL A 182 -2.03 -8.69 14.88
CA VAL A 182 -3.39 -9.23 14.75
C VAL A 182 -4.14 -9.19 16.08
N ALA A 183 -3.50 -9.63 17.17
CA ALA A 183 -4.09 -9.58 18.52
C ALA A 183 -4.47 -8.15 18.92
N GLY A 184 -3.64 -7.16 18.57
CA GLY A 184 -3.92 -5.75 18.86
C GLY A 184 -5.19 -5.22 18.19
N VAL A 185 -5.50 -5.65 16.97
CA VAL A 185 -6.72 -5.23 16.25
C VAL A 185 -7.97 -5.98 16.74
N LEU A 186 -7.82 -7.22 17.22
CA LEU A 186 -8.92 -7.97 17.84
C LEU A 186 -9.35 -7.37 19.19
N MET A 187 -8.46 -6.62 19.84
CA MET A 187 -8.74 -5.92 21.08
C MET A 187 -9.31 -4.52 20.83
N PRO A 188 -10.08 -3.93 21.77
CA PRO A 188 -10.61 -2.59 21.59
C PRO A 188 -9.49 -1.54 21.43
N TYR A 189 -9.49 -0.83 20.30
CA TYR A 189 -8.42 0.11 19.94
C TYR A 189 -8.29 1.31 20.91
N HIS A 190 -9.39 1.71 21.56
CA HIS A 190 -9.39 2.76 22.59
C HIS A 190 -8.70 2.35 23.90
N SER A 191 -8.30 1.08 24.04
CA SER A 191 -7.71 0.52 25.24
C SER A 191 -6.29 0.04 24.98
N SER A 192 -5.96 -1.19 25.41
CA SER A 192 -4.65 -1.81 25.21
C SER A 192 -4.41 -2.31 23.79
N GLY A 193 -5.45 -2.46 22.96
CA GLY A 193 -5.31 -2.96 21.58
C GLY A 193 -4.32 -2.16 20.73
N ARG A 194 -4.32 -0.82 20.87
CA ARG A 194 -3.37 0.05 20.16
C ARG A 194 -1.91 -0.17 20.56
N TRP A 195 -1.63 -0.45 21.84
CA TRP A 195 -0.27 -0.70 22.33
C TRP A 195 0.25 -2.05 21.84
N VAL A 196 -0.62 -3.06 21.84
CA VAL A 196 -0.31 -4.39 21.32
C VAL A 196 -0.08 -4.34 19.81
N LEU A 197 -0.92 -3.61 19.07
CA LEU A 197 -0.70 -3.34 17.64
C LEU A 197 0.62 -2.60 17.42
N GLY A 198 0.89 -1.53 18.18
CA GLY A 198 2.12 -0.76 18.11
C GLY A 198 3.37 -1.60 18.34
N ALA A 199 3.36 -2.46 19.35
CA ALA A 199 4.43 -3.42 19.61
C ALA A 199 4.62 -4.42 18.44
N GLY A 200 3.52 -4.90 17.85
CA GLY A 200 3.56 -5.74 16.65
C GLY A 200 4.18 -5.03 15.44
N LEU A 201 3.83 -3.75 15.20
CA LEU A 201 4.41 -2.94 14.12
C LEU A 201 5.91 -2.69 14.35
N ILE A 202 6.32 -2.33 15.57
CA ILE A 202 7.73 -2.13 15.95
C ILE A 202 8.52 -3.42 15.79
N GLY A 203 7.98 -4.56 16.25
CA GLY A 203 8.60 -5.87 16.10
C GLY A 203 8.79 -6.26 14.65
N THR A 204 7.76 -6.03 13.82
CA THR A 204 7.81 -6.31 12.38
C THR A 204 8.83 -5.40 11.68
N ALA A 205 8.83 -4.10 11.95
CA ALA A 205 9.80 -3.15 11.41
C ALA A 205 11.23 -3.53 11.78
N SER A 206 11.47 -3.85 13.07
CA SER A 206 12.78 -4.26 13.58
C SER A 206 13.27 -5.54 12.92
N TRP A 207 12.37 -6.51 12.70
CA TRP A 207 12.69 -7.73 11.98
C TRP A 207 13.09 -7.44 10.53
N LEU A 208 12.29 -6.64 9.82
CA LEU A 208 12.57 -6.26 8.43
C LEU A 208 13.91 -5.52 8.32
N PHE A 209 14.15 -4.57 9.22
CA PHE A 209 15.45 -3.91 9.35
C PHE A 209 16.60 -4.85 9.68
N ARG A 210 16.38 -5.98 10.38
CA ARG A 210 17.47 -6.86 10.83
C ARG A 210 17.69 -8.09 9.97
N PHE A 211 16.73 -8.47 9.14
CA PHE A 211 16.80 -9.72 8.37
C PHE A 211 16.40 -9.62 6.89
N ASP A 212 15.69 -8.57 6.45
CA ASP A 212 15.30 -8.43 5.05
C ASP A 212 16.51 -8.17 4.12
N ILE A 213 16.39 -8.62 2.87
CA ILE A 213 17.36 -8.43 1.79
C ILE A 213 17.58 -6.96 1.41
N ALA A 214 16.66 -6.05 1.76
CA ALA A 214 16.70 -4.62 1.46
C ALA A 214 18.02 -3.96 1.85
N ARG A 215 18.62 -4.35 2.97
CA ARG A 215 19.93 -3.80 3.39
C ARG A 215 21.07 -4.22 2.48
N LYS A 216 21.01 -5.43 1.95
CA LYS A 216 22.00 -5.91 0.98
C LYS A 216 21.78 -5.22 -0.37
N THR A 217 20.54 -5.05 -0.81
CA THR A 217 20.24 -4.38 -2.08
C THR A 217 20.50 -2.87 -2.03
N ALA A 218 20.28 -2.20 -0.90
CA ALA A 218 20.54 -0.77 -0.72
C ALA A 218 22.02 -0.38 -0.94
N LYS A 219 22.94 -1.32 -0.70
CA LYS A 219 24.39 -1.18 -0.92
C LYS A 219 24.83 -1.45 -2.36
N LYS A 220 23.95 -1.98 -3.21
CA LYS A 220 24.23 -2.16 -4.65
C LYS A 220 24.14 -0.83 -5.38
N GLN A 221 24.21 -0.86 -6.70
CA GLN A 221 24.02 0.31 -7.58
C GLN A 221 22.77 0.15 -8.45
N GLY A 222 22.28 1.26 -9.01
CA GLY A 222 21.12 1.29 -9.90
C GLY A 222 19.79 0.95 -9.21
N LEU A 223 18.90 0.30 -9.94
CA LEU A 223 17.55 -0.05 -9.47
C LEU A 223 17.52 -0.85 -8.15
N PRO A 224 18.39 -1.88 -7.93
CA PRO A 224 18.44 -2.56 -6.64
C PRO A 224 18.76 -1.63 -5.47
N ALA A 225 19.61 -0.63 -5.67
CA ALA A 225 19.96 0.35 -4.65
C ALA A 225 18.78 1.24 -4.30
N PHE A 226 18.10 1.75 -5.33
CA PHE A 226 16.90 2.59 -5.18
C PHE A 226 15.80 1.83 -4.43
N GLY A 227 15.48 0.61 -4.88
CA GLY A 227 14.50 -0.24 -4.22
C GLY A 227 14.89 -0.55 -2.78
N GLY A 228 16.15 -0.93 -2.53
CA GLY A 228 16.64 -1.18 -1.16
C GLY A 228 16.50 0.02 -0.23
N ARG A 229 16.86 1.23 -0.69
CA ARG A 229 16.77 2.46 0.13
C ARG A 229 15.32 2.87 0.39
N ALA A 230 14.46 2.80 -0.62
CA ALA A 230 13.03 3.06 -0.47
C ALA A 230 12.39 2.09 0.55
N LEU A 231 12.74 0.80 0.50
CA LEU A 231 12.28 -0.19 1.49
C LEU A 231 12.72 0.16 2.92
N LEU A 232 13.99 0.53 3.11
CA LEU A 232 14.51 0.90 4.42
C LEU A 232 13.82 2.15 5.00
N LEU A 233 13.53 3.14 4.16
CA LEU A 233 12.74 4.30 4.55
C LEU A 233 11.32 3.88 4.99
N GLY A 234 10.69 2.99 4.22
CA GLY A 234 9.39 2.42 4.58
C GLY A 234 9.40 1.70 5.93
N TYR A 235 10.43 0.89 6.21
CA TYR A 235 10.58 0.24 7.52
C TYR A 235 10.74 1.25 8.66
N GLY A 236 11.41 2.38 8.40
CA GLY A 236 11.55 3.47 9.36
C GLY A 236 10.19 4.05 9.73
N TRP A 237 9.35 4.31 8.72
CA TRP A 237 7.99 4.79 8.96
C TRP A 237 7.08 3.76 9.61
N LEU A 238 7.26 2.47 9.35
CA LEU A 238 6.53 1.42 10.07
C LEU A 238 6.88 1.44 11.56
N LEU A 239 8.16 1.65 11.90
CA LEU A 239 8.59 1.81 13.29
C LEU A 239 7.98 3.08 13.91
N VAL A 240 8.03 4.22 13.22
CA VAL A 240 7.41 5.47 13.67
C VAL A 240 5.91 5.30 13.90
N CYS A 241 5.20 4.66 12.97
CA CYS A 241 3.77 4.34 13.12
C CYS A 241 3.51 3.51 14.39
N GLY A 242 4.34 2.50 14.66
CA GLY A 242 4.22 1.67 15.85
C GLY A 242 4.46 2.46 17.15
N VAL A 243 5.40 3.41 17.15
CA VAL A 243 5.65 4.30 18.30
C VAL A 243 4.49 5.28 18.51
N LEU A 244 3.97 5.88 17.44
CA LEU A 244 2.87 6.84 17.51
C LEU A 244 1.59 6.22 18.11
N LEU A 245 1.37 4.91 17.94
CA LEU A 245 0.24 4.21 18.55
C LEU A 245 0.22 4.26 20.09
N PHE A 246 1.38 4.43 20.74
CA PHE A 246 1.45 4.61 22.19
C PHE A 246 0.98 5.99 22.66
N SER A 247 0.98 6.98 21.77
CA SER A 247 0.51 8.35 22.04
C SER A 247 -0.79 8.68 21.28
N TYR A 248 -1.48 7.68 20.72
CA TYR A 248 -2.58 7.86 19.77
C TYR A 248 -3.76 8.72 20.28
N ASP A 249 -4.05 8.70 21.58
CA ASP A 249 -5.16 9.42 22.21
C ASP A 249 -4.74 10.77 22.80
N THR A 250 -3.47 11.16 22.67
CA THR A 250 -2.94 12.36 23.32
C THR A 250 -3.28 13.65 22.57
N LEU A 251 -3.39 13.60 21.23
CA LEU A 251 -3.67 14.78 20.40
C LEU A 251 -4.73 14.47 19.32
N PRO A 252 -5.58 15.45 18.95
CA PRO A 252 -6.67 15.25 17.98
C PRO A 252 -6.22 14.76 16.60
N LEU A 253 -5.00 15.08 16.19
CA LEU A 253 -4.45 14.76 14.86
C LEU A 253 -3.59 13.48 14.85
N MET A 254 -3.46 12.76 15.97
CA MET A 254 -2.66 11.52 15.99
C MET A 254 -3.25 10.40 15.12
N TYR A 255 -4.57 10.40 14.92
CA TYR A 255 -5.18 9.52 13.94
C TYR A 255 -4.60 9.74 12.54
N ASP A 256 -4.45 11.01 12.13
CA ASP A 256 -3.86 11.35 10.83
C ASP A 256 -2.39 10.92 10.76
N ALA A 257 -1.61 11.25 11.79
CA ALA A 257 -0.18 10.93 11.85
C ALA A 257 0.09 9.42 11.79
N VAL A 258 -0.64 8.61 12.57
CA VAL A 258 -0.49 7.14 12.59
C VAL A 258 -0.82 6.57 11.21
N LEU A 259 -1.97 6.95 10.64
CA LEU A 259 -2.38 6.38 9.36
C LEU A 259 -1.45 6.80 8.23
N HIS A 260 -1.01 8.05 8.18
CA HIS A 260 -0.13 8.49 7.09
C HIS A 260 1.31 8.00 7.27
N ALA A 261 1.80 7.81 8.51
CA ALA A 261 3.04 7.08 8.75
C ALA A 261 2.97 5.66 8.16
N PHE A 262 1.84 4.97 8.32
CA PHE A 262 1.64 3.65 7.73
C PHE A 262 1.44 3.69 6.20
N PHE A 263 0.39 4.37 5.72
CA PHE A 263 0.00 4.34 4.31
C PHE A 263 0.98 5.13 3.42
N LEU A 264 1.30 6.39 3.72
CA LEU A 264 2.26 7.16 2.91
C LEU A 264 3.70 6.75 3.20
N GLY A 265 4.03 6.53 4.47
CA GLY A 265 5.40 6.23 4.88
C GLY A 265 5.82 4.81 4.51
N PHE A 266 5.14 3.81 5.04
CA PHE A 266 5.48 2.41 4.79
C PHE A 266 4.98 1.91 3.43
N VAL A 267 3.67 2.02 3.14
CA VAL A 267 3.07 1.40 1.94
C VAL A 267 3.49 2.12 0.64
N PHE A 268 3.46 3.44 0.56
CA PHE A 268 3.93 4.13 -0.66
C PHE A 268 5.44 4.00 -0.88
N SER A 269 6.25 3.88 0.18
CA SER A 269 7.68 3.54 0.01
C SER A 269 7.87 2.15 -0.59
N MET A 270 7.00 1.18 -0.28
CA MET A 270 6.96 -0.14 -0.93
C MET A 270 6.57 -0.04 -2.41
N ILE A 271 5.53 0.75 -2.72
CA ILE A 271 5.11 1.01 -4.10
C ILE A 271 6.24 1.67 -4.89
N PHE A 272 6.97 2.61 -4.28
CA PHE A 272 8.11 3.27 -4.92
C PHE A 272 9.27 2.29 -5.12
N ALA A 273 9.57 1.44 -4.14
CA ALA A 273 10.62 0.45 -4.27
C ALA A 273 10.38 -0.55 -5.41
N HIS A 274 9.12 -0.97 -5.59
CA HIS A 274 8.73 -2.05 -6.50
C HIS A 274 8.12 -1.58 -7.82
N GLY A 275 7.68 -0.32 -7.93
CA GLY A 275 7.02 0.24 -9.11
C GLY A 275 7.75 0.00 -10.43
N PRO A 276 9.10 0.16 -10.52
CA PRO A 276 9.84 -0.11 -11.75
C PRO A 276 9.92 -1.59 -12.13
N ILE A 277 9.44 -2.48 -11.28
CA ILE A 277 9.46 -3.93 -11.48
C ILE A 277 8.04 -4.44 -11.70
N ILE A 278 7.10 -4.10 -10.82
CA ILE A 278 5.73 -4.64 -10.82
C ILE A 278 4.89 -4.01 -11.93
N LEU A 279 4.91 -2.68 -12.10
CA LEU A 279 4.05 -2.00 -13.09
C LEU A 279 4.33 -2.48 -14.53
N PRO A 280 5.59 -2.56 -15.01
CA PRO A 280 5.87 -3.10 -16.33
C PRO A 280 5.52 -4.60 -16.43
N ALA A 281 5.80 -5.40 -15.40
CA ALA A 281 5.52 -6.84 -15.40
C ALA A 281 4.01 -7.12 -15.55
N VAL A 282 3.18 -6.40 -14.81
CA VAL A 282 1.72 -6.47 -14.88
C VAL A 282 1.19 -6.02 -16.25
N ALA A 283 1.79 -4.97 -16.81
CA ALA A 283 1.50 -4.53 -18.18
C ALA A 283 2.04 -5.51 -19.26
N GLY A 284 2.83 -6.52 -18.89
CA GLY A 284 3.47 -7.46 -19.81
C GLY A 284 4.56 -6.82 -20.66
N LEU A 285 5.32 -5.91 -20.06
CA LEU A 285 6.53 -5.26 -20.58
C LEU A 285 7.77 -5.86 -19.91
N SER A 286 8.86 -6.01 -20.67
CA SER A 286 10.13 -6.57 -20.17
C SER A 286 11.13 -5.51 -19.69
N THR A 287 10.83 -4.23 -19.93
CA THR A 287 11.66 -3.09 -19.53
C THR A 287 11.50 -2.79 -18.03
N LYS A 288 12.61 -2.46 -17.38
CA LYS A 288 12.63 -2.05 -15.96
C LYS A 288 13.04 -0.57 -15.91
N PRO A 289 12.08 0.36 -15.95
CA PRO A 289 12.34 1.79 -16.11
C PRO A 289 13.06 2.34 -14.88
N TYR A 290 14.36 2.59 -15.00
CA TYR A 290 15.14 3.19 -13.92
C TYR A 290 15.96 4.38 -14.40
N HIS A 291 15.84 5.48 -13.67
CA HIS A 291 16.69 6.65 -13.79
C HIS A 291 16.96 7.21 -12.38
N PRO A 292 18.17 7.73 -12.07
CA PRO A 292 18.47 8.31 -10.75
C PRO A 292 17.49 9.43 -10.32
N PHE A 293 16.83 10.07 -11.27
CA PHE A 293 15.76 11.03 -11.02
C PHE A 293 14.64 10.49 -10.11
N LEU A 294 14.37 9.18 -10.08
CA LEU A 294 13.35 8.60 -9.20
C LEU A 294 13.63 8.81 -7.70
N TYR A 295 14.86 9.16 -7.31
CA TYR A 295 15.15 9.58 -5.94
C TYR A 295 14.49 10.91 -5.54
N LEU A 296 14.21 11.79 -6.51
CA LEU A 296 13.59 13.09 -6.23
C LEU A 296 12.15 12.97 -5.71
N PRO A 297 11.20 12.28 -6.39
CA PRO A 297 9.88 12.05 -5.82
C PRO A 297 9.92 11.24 -4.53
N LEU A 298 10.87 10.30 -4.39
CA LEU A 298 11.05 9.56 -3.13
C LEU A 298 11.39 10.52 -1.99
N ALA A 299 12.42 11.36 -2.16
CA ALA A 299 12.84 12.34 -1.15
C ALA A 299 11.71 13.34 -0.84
N LEU A 300 11.00 13.80 -1.86
CA LEU A 300 9.86 14.70 -1.70
C LEU A 300 8.75 14.07 -0.84
N LEU A 301 8.43 12.79 -1.07
CA LEU A 301 7.46 12.04 -0.26
C LEU A 301 7.91 11.90 1.20
N GLN A 302 9.20 11.63 1.44
CA GLN A 302 9.72 11.52 2.82
C GLN A 302 9.66 12.87 3.54
N LEU A 303 10.05 13.94 2.86
CA LEU A 303 10.02 15.29 3.40
C LEU A 303 8.58 15.74 3.68
N SER A 304 7.66 15.51 2.74
CA SER A 304 6.25 15.87 2.92
C SER A 304 5.65 15.14 4.12
N LEU A 305 5.96 13.86 4.31
CA LEU A 305 5.47 13.08 5.44
C LEU A 305 6.08 13.53 6.77
N ALA A 306 7.37 13.86 6.80
CA ALA A 306 8.01 14.41 7.99
C ALA A 306 7.36 15.75 8.41
N ILE A 307 7.09 16.63 7.43
CA ILE A 307 6.35 17.88 7.66
C ILE A 307 4.95 17.58 8.19
N ARG A 308 4.25 16.60 7.60
CA ARG A 308 2.89 16.22 8.01
C ARG A 308 2.83 15.77 9.46
N ILE A 309 3.68 14.82 9.84
CA ILE A 309 3.70 14.26 11.20
C ILE A 309 4.14 15.33 12.20
N GLY A 310 5.15 16.15 11.87
CA GLY A 310 5.53 17.30 12.70
C GLY A 310 4.36 18.28 12.88
N ALA A 311 3.66 18.60 11.80
CA ALA A 311 2.49 19.48 11.84
C ALA A 311 1.32 18.90 12.65
N ASP A 312 1.08 17.58 12.60
CA ASP A 312 0.06 16.92 13.41
C ASP A 312 0.42 16.93 14.91
N VAL A 313 1.70 16.76 15.26
CA VAL A 313 2.20 16.80 16.65
C VAL A 313 2.17 18.22 17.22
N PHE A 314 2.61 19.22 16.45
CA PHE A 314 2.65 20.62 16.90
C PHE A 314 1.38 21.42 16.56
N LEU A 315 0.37 20.77 15.99
CA LEU A 315 -0.91 21.37 15.57
C LEU A 315 -0.75 22.54 14.57
N TRP A 316 0.24 22.45 13.68
CA TRP A 316 0.49 23.44 12.62
C TRP A 316 -0.39 23.21 11.39
N ILE A 317 -1.64 23.67 11.46
CA ILE A 317 -2.69 23.38 10.47
C ILE A 317 -2.27 23.72 9.02
N GLU A 318 -1.61 24.87 8.79
CA GLU A 318 -1.19 25.25 7.44
C GLU A 318 -0.08 24.35 6.88
N TRP A 319 0.92 23.99 7.69
CA TRP A 319 1.96 23.05 7.28
C TRP A 319 1.39 21.66 7.00
N ARG A 320 0.37 21.24 7.76
CA ARG A 320 -0.38 20.01 7.49
C ARG A 320 -1.06 20.07 6.11
N LYS A 321 -1.75 21.16 5.77
CA LYS A 321 -2.37 21.35 4.45
C LYS A 321 -1.37 21.28 3.30
N TRP A 322 -0.24 21.98 3.42
CA TRP A 322 0.81 21.97 2.39
C TRP A 322 1.50 20.62 2.26
N SER A 323 1.69 19.89 3.37
CA SER A 323 2.23 18.53 3.36
C SER A 323 1.40 17.57 2.48
N GLY A 324 0.09 17.79 2.44
CA GLY A 324 -0.84 17.07 1.59
C GLY A 324 -0.56 17.27 0.10
N ILE A 325 -0.40 18.53 -0.32
CA ILE A 325 -0.06 18.87 -1.71
C ILE A 325 1.30 18.27 -2.07
N LEU A 326 2.31 18.44 -1.22
CA LEU A 326 3.65 17.91 -1.46
C LEU A 326 3.63 16.38 -1.62
N SER A 327 2.86 15.67 -0.80
CA SER A 327 2.69 14.21 -0.90
C SER A 327 2.00 13.81 -2.21
N GLY A 328 0.93 14.52 -2.59
CA GLY A 328 0.24 14.29 -3.85
C GLY A 328 1.15 14.52 -5.06
N VAL A 329 1.87 15.64 -5.08
CA VAL A 329 2.85 15.96 -6.13
C VAL A 329 3.95 14.91 -6.20
N ALA A 330 4.51 14.46 -5.08
CA ALA A 330 5.53 13.40 -5.06
C ALA A 330 5.04 12.11 -5.72
N ILE A 331 3.81 11.68 -5.41
CA ILE A 331 3.19 10.48 -5.97
C ILE A 331 2.98 10.64 -7.48
N LEU A 332 2.39 11.76 -7.93
CA LEU A 332 2.16 12.02 -9.35
C LEU A 332 3.47 12.08 -10.13
N PHE A 333 4.46 12.76 -9.56
CA PHE A 333 5.77 12.91 -10.16
C PHE A 333 6.51 11.58 -10.30
N TYR A 334 6.33 10.68 -9.33
CA TYR A 334 6.86 9.32 -9.42
C TYR A 334 6.23 8.52 -10.56
N PHE A 335 4.90 8.45 -10.64
CA PHE A 335 4.21 7.65 -11.66
C PHE A 335 4.42 8.22 -13.07
N THR A 336 4.37 9.54 -13.23
CA THR A 336 4.69 10.21 -14.51
C THR A 336 6.14 9.96 -14.91
N GLY A 337 7.09 10.03 -13.97
CA GLY A 337 8.48 9.68 -14.20
C GLY A 337 8.66 8.26 -14.73
N ILE A 338 8.00 7.26 -14.13
CA ILE A 338 8.03 5.87 -14.64
C ILE A 338 7.51 5.79 -16.08
N VAL A 339 6.37 6.41 -16.38
CA VAL A 339 5.77 6.39 -17.71
C VAL A 339 6.70 7.03 -18.75
N LEU A 340 7.28 8.18 -18.43
CA LEU A 340 8.22 8.87 -19.32
C LEU A 340 9.48 8.03 -19.60
N ILE A 341 10.05 7.39 -18.57
CA ILE A 341 11.20 6.50 -18.74
C ILE A 341 10.83 5.30 -19.63
N LEU A 342 9.64 4.71 -19.44
CA LEU A 342 9.16 3.61 -20.28
C LEU A 342 8.99 4.03 -21.75
N ILE A 343 8.42 5.21 -22.01
CA ILE A 343 8.25 5.76 -23.36
C ILE A 343 9.62 5.97 -24.02
N HIS A 344 10.56 6.57 -23.30
CA HIS A 344 11.92 6.81 -23.79
C HIS A 344 12.67 5.51 -24.12
N GLU A 345 12.61 4.52 -23.22
CA GLU A 345 13.23 3.21 -23.46
C GLU A 345 12.62 2.48 -24.66
N ARG A 346 11.31 2.62 -24.86
CA ARG A 346 10.62 2.04 -26.02
C ARG A 346 11.06 2.71 -27.32
N SER A 347 11.12 4.04 -27.36
CA SER A 347 11.56 4.80 -28.52
C SER A 347 12.97 4.41 -28.97
N LYS A 348 13.91 4.31 -28.02
CA LYS A 348 15.28 3.83 -28.29
C LYS A 348 15.35 2.42 -28.88
N ARG A 349 14.48 1.51 -28.43
CA ARG A 349 14.44 0.14 -28.98
C ARG A 349 13.94 0.14 -30.42
N THR A 350 12.88 0.89 -30.73
CA THR A 350 12.39 1.03 -32.12
C THR A 350 13.44 1.64 -33.04
N ALA A 351 14.15 2.68 -32.61
CA ALA A 351 15.23 3.28 -33.41
C ALA A 351 16.37 2.29 -33.72
N LYS A 352 16.71 1.39 -32.78
CA LYS A 352 17.71 0.33 -32.97
C LYS A 352 17.26 -0.85 -33.83
N VAL A 353 15.96 -1.00 -34.11
CA VAL A 353 15.43 -2.07 -34.95
C VAL A 353 15.26 -1.60 -36.40
N VAL A 354 15.15 -0.28 -36.60
CA VAL A 354 14.99 0.35 -37.93
C VAL A 354 16.34 0.75 -38.54
N ALA A 355 17.36 0.99 -37.72
CA ALA A 355 18.76 1.10 -38.13
C ALA A 355 19.40 -0.28 -38.15
#